data_AF-A0ABD4BE99-F1
#
_entry.id   AF-A0ABD4BE99-F1
#
_cell.length_a   1.000
_cell.length_b   1.000
_cell.length_c   1.000
_cell.angle_alpha   90.00
_cell.angle_beta   90.00
_cell.angle_gamma   90.00
#
_symmetry.space_group_name_H-M   'P 1'
#
loop_
_entity.id
_entity.type
_entity.pdbx_description
1 polymer ?
#
loop_
_entity_poly.entity_id
_entity_poly.type
_entity_poly.pdbx_seq_one_letter_code
_entity_poly.pdbx_strand_id
1 'polypeptide(L)'
;MSEALDVFFDVRKVPGLKKKPSTSELVDWLKLLMADNIGEAVLRERDPTKAIPPLAGALVKNEQDVHLLERLAFMSRRGNR
;
A
#
# COMPACT_ATOMS: atom_id res chain seq x y z
N MET A 1 -2.61 15.05 -9.59
CA MET A 1 -1.78 14.04 -10.30
C MET A 1 -0.36 13.97 -9.73
N SER A 2 0.37 15.10 -9.62
CA SER A 2 1.74 15.13 -9.04
C SER A 2 1.81 14.46 -7.66
N GLU A 3 0.94 14.87 -6.74
CA GLU A 3 0.92 14.35 -5.36
C GLU A 3 0.79 12.82 -5.27
N ALA A 4 -0.05 12.21 -6.10
CA ALA A 4 -0.22 10.76 -6.14
C ALA A 4 1.05 10.04 -6.66
N LEU A 5 1.75 10.64 -7.63
CA LEU A 5 3.01 10.11 -8.14
C LEU A 5 4.15 10.29 -7.13
N ASP A 6 4.19 11.42 -6.43
CA ASP A 6 5.18 11.70 -5.39
C ASP A 6 5.09 10.67 -4.26
N VAL A 7 3.86 10.41 -3.77
CA VAL A 7 3.59 9.35 -2.79
C VAL A 7 4.04 7.97 -3.30
N PHE A 8 3.76 7.64 -4.56
CA PHE A 8 4.20 6.38 -5.14
C PHE A 8 5.72 6.24 -5.22
N PHE A 9 6.43 7.31 -5.60
CA PHE A 9 7.89 7.31 -5.62
C PHE A 9 8.48 7.23 -4.22
N ASP A 10 7.83 7.78 -3.19
CA ASP A 10 8.25 7.65 -1.80
C ASP A 10 8.14 6.21 -1.29
N VAL A 11 7.11 5.45 -1.69
CA VAL A 11 7.03 4.01 -1.39
C VAL A 11 8.26 3.25 -1.92
N ARG A 12 8.74 3.61 -3.12
CA ARG A 12 9.95 2.98 -3.72
C ARG A 12 11.26 3.33 -3.00
N LYS A 13 11.26 4.38 -2.17
CA LYS A 13 12.41 4.81 -1.37
C LYS A 13 12.47 4.12 -0.01
N VAL A 14 11.42 3.38 0.39
CA VAL A 14 11.39 2.68 1.67
C VAL A 14 12.55 1.68 1.76
N PRO A 15 13.44 1.81 2.77
CA PRO A 15 14.56 0.90 2.94
C PRO A 15 14.07 -0.49 3.35
N GLY A 16 14.73 -1.54 2.85
CA GLY A 16 14.40 -2.93 3.18
C GLY A 16 13.40 -3.62 2.24
N LEU A 17 12.83 -2.91 1.26
CA LEU A 17 12.07 -3.56 0.18
C LEU A 17 13.00 -4.38 -0.71
N LYS A 18 12.81 -5.70 -0.73
CA LYS A 18 13.55 -6.61 -1.63
C LYS A 18 13.28 -6.30 -3.10
N LYS A 19 12.01 -6.02 -3.44
CA LYS A 19 11.59 -5.59 -4.77
C LYS A 19 10.80 -4.29 -4.66
N LYS A 20 11.22 -3.28 -5.41
CA LYS A 20 10.49 -2.02 -5.52
C LYS A 20 9.25 -2.22 -6.40
N PRO A 21 8.07 -1.73 -5.99
CA PRO A 21 6.87 -1.84 -6.83
C PRO A 21 7.05 -1.10 -8.16
N SER A 22 6.80 -1.81 -9.25
CA SER A 22 6.86 -1.31 -10.62
C SER A 22 5.64 -0.45 -10.97
N THR A 23 5.74 0.31 -12.07
CA THR A 23 4.61 1.13 -12.53
C THR A 23 3.44 0.24 -12.96
N SER A 24 3.74 -0.96 -13.50
CA SER A 24 2.75 -1.97 -13.84
C SER A 24 1.99 -2.47 -12.62
N GLU A 25 2.69 -2.74 -11.51
CA GLU A 25 2.07 -3.15 -10.24
C GLU A 25 1.16 -2.06 -9.65
N LEU A 26 1.55 -0.78 -9.75
CA LEU A 26 0.68 0.33 -9.38
C LEU A 26 -0.60 0.37 -10.22
N VAL A 27 -0.45 0.24 -11.54
CA VAL A 27 -1.57 0.28 -12.47
C VAL A 27 -2.50 -0.91 -12.25
N ASP A 28 -1.97 -2.11 -12.00
CA ASP A 28 -2.76 -3.29 -11.65
C ASP A 28 -3.55 -3.07 -10.36
N TRP A 29 -2.93 -2.47 -9.33
CA TRP A 29 -3.61 -2.15 -8.08
C TRP A 29 -4.75 -1.15 -8.28
N LEU A 30 -4.53 -0.07 -9.05
CA LEU A 30 -5.58 0.89 -9.39
C LEU A 30 -6.74 0.24 -10.16
N LYS A 31 -6.44 -0.65 -11.10
CA LYS A 31 -7.47 -1.40 -11.85
C LYS A 31 -8.31 -2.28 -10.94
N LEU A 32 -7.70 -2.94 -9.95
CA LEU A 32 -8.43 -3.77 -8.99
C LEU A 32 -9.35 -2.94 -8.08
N LEU A 33 -8.85 -1.80 -7.58
CA LEU A 33 -9.68 -0.87 -6.79
C LEU A 33 -10.90 -0.38 -7.59
N MET A 34 -10.71 -0.07 -8.87
CA MET A 34 -11.80 0.35 -9.75
C MET A 34 -12.77 -0.80 -10.06
N ALA A 35 -12.26 -2.01 -10.29
CA ALA A 35 -13.06 -3.19 -10.58
C ALA A 35 -13.97 -3.59 -9.41
N ASP A 36 -13.45 -3.49 -8.18
CA ASP A 36 -14.19 -3.78 -6.95
C ASP A 36 -15.03 -2.58 -6.47
N ASN A 37 -15.11 -1.51 -7.25
CA ASN A 37 -15.82 -0.27 -6.95
C ASN A 37 -15.45 0.31 -5.57
N ILE A 38 -14.17 0.19 -5.19
CA ILE A 38 -13.63 0.72 -3.94
C ILE A 38 -13.55 2.23 -4.07
N GLY A 39 -14.50 2.91 -3.43
CA GLY A 39 -14.63 4.36 -3.47
C GLY A 39 -13.45 5.08 -2.80
N GLU A 40 -13.20 6.31 -3.25
CA GLU A 40 -12.15 7.19 -2.74
C GLU A 40 -12.23 7.43 -1.22
N ALA A 41 -13.44 7.41 -0.65
CA ALA A 41 -13.65 7.54 0.79
C ALA A 41 -12.92 6.46 1.61
N VAL A 42 -12.84 5.24 1.08
CA VAL A 42 -12.14 4.11 1.71
C VAL A 42 -10.63 4.32 1.64
N LEU A 43 -10.12 4.85 0.54
CA LEU A 43 -8.69 5.12 0.35
C LEU A 43 -8.21 6.34 1.13
N ARG A 44 -9.09 7.32 1.35
CA ARG A 44 -8.83 8.51 2.15
C ARG A 44 -8.97 8.26 3.65
N GLU A 45 -9.50 7.11 4.05
CA GLU A 45 -9.65 6.72 5.44
C GLU A 45 -8.27 6.60 6.09
N ARG A 46 -7.86 7.64 6.84
CA ARG A 46 -6.59 7.68 7.58
C ARG A 46 -6.70 7.00 8.94
N ASP A 47 -7.52 5.97 9.06
CA ASP A 47 -7.59 5.19 10.29
C ASP A 47 -6.28 4.41 10.47
N PRO A 48 -5.45 4.72 11.48
CA PRO A 48 -4.21 3.99 11.72
C PRO A 48 -4.46 2.50 12.03
N THR A 49 -5.68 2.12 12.42
CA THR A 49 -6.09 0.72 12.58
C THR A 49 -6.37 0.01 11.25
N LYS A 50 -6.53 0.75 10.14
CA LYS A 50 -6.65 0.26 8.77
C LYS A 50 -5.46 0.64 7.90
N ALA A 51 -4.28 0.76 8.50
CA ALA A 51 -3.04 1.23 7.86
C ALA A 51 -2.57 0.44 6.62
N ILE A 52 -3.19 -0.70 6.30
CA ILE A 52 -2.91 -1.45 5.07
C ILE A 52 -4.01 -1.10 4.06
N PRO A 53 -3.67 -0.45 2.93
CA PRO A 53 -4.64 -0.18 1.87
C PRO A 53 -5.28 -1.48 1.35
N PRO A 54 -6.56 -1.46 0.95
CA PRO A 54 -7.21 -2.61 0.33
C PRO A 54 -6.40 -3.12 -0.87
N LEU A 55 -6.31 -4.44 -1.02
CA LEU A 55 -5.64 -5.10 -2.16
C LEU A 55 -4.15 -4.74 -2.31
N ALA A 56 -3.47 -4.30 -1.25
CA ALA A 56 -2.03 -3.95 -1.28
C ALA A 56 -1.10 -5.08 -1.76
N GLY A 57 -1.55 -6.35 -1.74
CA GLY A 57 -0.82 -7.47 -2.34
C GLY A 57 -0.62 -7.35 -3.86
N ALA A 58 -1.40 -6.51 -4.55
CA ALA A 58 -1.16 -6.18 -5.95
C ALA A 58 0.09 -5.28 -6.15
N LEU A 59 0.40 -4.45 -5.15
CA LEU A 59 1.62 -3.63 -5.10
C LEU A 59 2.84 -4.46 -4.68
N VAL A 60 2.64 -5.37 -3.72
CA VAL A 60 3.69 -6.22 -3.16
C VAL A 60 3.37 -7.67 -3.47
N LYS A 61 3.83 -8.16 -4.62
CA LYS A 61 3.47 -9.49 -5.14
C LYS A 61 4.21 -10.67 -4.48
N ASN A 62 5.14 -10.41 -3.54
CA ASN A 62 5.88 -11.45 -2.82
C ASN A 62 5.22 -11.71 -1.47
N GLU A 63 4.78 -12.95 -1.22
CA GLU A 63 4.11 -13.35 0.02
C GLU A 63 4.92 -13.02 1.29
N GLN A 64 6.25 -13.14 1.24
CA GLN A 64 7.10 -12.77 2.38
C GLN A 64 7.06 -11.26 2.66
N ASP A 65 7.02 -10.46 1.60
CA ASP A 65 7.00 -9.00 1.70
C ASP A 65 5.60 -8.52 2.11
N VAL A 66 4.53 -9.22 1.70
CA VAL A 66 3.16 -9.01 2.20
C VAL A 66 3.08 -9.27 3.69
N HIS A 67 3.60 -10.42 4.16
CA HIS A 67 3.59 -10.75 5.59
C HIS A 67 4.42 -9.77 6.42
N LEU A 68 5.55 -9.29 5.88
CA LEU A 68 6.34 -8.24 6.51
C LEU A 68 5.57 -6.93 6.61
N LEU A 69 4.87 -6.53 5.55
CA LEU A 69 4.03 -5.33 5.53
C LEU A 69 2.91 -5.42 6.57
N GLU A 70 2.25 -6.58 6.68
CA GLU A 70 1.22 -6.84 7.68
C GLU A 70 1.76 -6.73 9.11
N ARG A 71 2.93 -7.31 9.38
CA ARG A 71 3.61 -7.21 10.69
C ARG A 71 4.01 -5.78 11.03
N LEU A 72 4.58 -5.05 10.07
CA LEU A 72 4.99 -3.65 10.27
C LEU A 72 3.77 -2.75 10.53
N ALA A 73 2.68 -2.94 9.79
CA ALA A 73 1.43 -2.24 10.03
C ALA A 73 0.88 -2.55 11.43
N PHE A 74 0.93 -3.80 11.87
CA PHE A 74 0.52 -4.19 13.23
C PHE A 74 1.41 -3.58 14.33
N MET A 75 2.72 -3.53 14.12
CA MET A 75 3.66 -2.92 15.06
C MET A 75 3.47 -1.40 15.17
N SER A 76 3.27 -0.70 14.05
CA SER A 76 2.98 0.73 14.01
C SER A 76 1.73 1.09 14.83
N ARG A 77 0.69 0.23 14.79
CA ARG A 77 -0.53 0.39 15.62
C ARG A 77 -0.27 0.35 17.12
N ARG A 78 0.76 -0.38 17.58
CA ARG A 78 1.10 -0.49 19.00
C ARG A 78 1.90 0.70 19.52
N GLY A 79 2.69 1.36 18.65
CA GLY A 79 3.50 2.52 19.03
C GLY A 79 2.74 3.85 19.06
N ASN A 80 1.52 3.89 18.49
CA ASN A 80 0.67 5.08 18.43
C ASN A 80 -0.49 5.07 19.45
N ARG A 81 -0.36 4.28 20.52
CA ARG A 81 -1.27 4.22 21.67
C ARG A 81 -0.67 4.91 22.88
#